data_AF-A0ABD0YCU3-F1
#
_entry.id   AF-A0ABD0YCU3-F1
#
_cell.length_a   1.000
_cell.length_b   1.000
_cell.length_c   1.000
_cell.angle_alpha   90.00
_cell.angle_beta   90.00
_cell.angle_gamma   90.00
#
_symmetry.space_group_name_H-M   'P 1'
#
loop_
_entity.id
_entity.type
_entity.pdbx_description
1 polymer ?
#
loop_
_entity_poly.entity_id
_entity_poly.type
_entity_poly.pdbx_seq_one_letter_code
_entity_poly.pdbx_strand_id
1 'polypeptide(L)'
;MRGKMADAQPAVPPVYSHPHRFEKYNFTTPTYCDFCTNVLWGPVKTGSRCIDCGYNCHEKCCDSVPKTCTKYKSVSDATITNQTISRNVGDTASVNSSVTAMQTTNQQYYDQFSSNVAENRTHEGYLYKRGALLKGWKQRWFVLDSIKHQLRYYDAMEDSHCKGFIDLGEVMSVTQTGPAPGPPKKTDDKSFFDLRTSRRTYNFCATDALSAQEWIEKLQACLQ
;
A
#
# COMPACT_ATOMS: atom_id res chain seq x y z
N MET A 1 -45.42 -13.68 38.41
CA MET A 1 -44.49 -12.66 37.86
C MET A 1 -43.73 -13.30 36.70
N ARG A 2 -43.89 -12.75 35.49
CA ARG A 2 -43.19 -13.21 34.27
C ARG A 2 -41.73 -12.73 34.32
N GLY A 3 -40.77 -13.65 34.43
CA GLY A 3 -39.35 -13.36 34.29
C GLY A 3 -38.94 -13.31 32.82
N LYS A 4 -38.37 -12.17 32.41
CA LYS A 4 -37.86 -11.87 31.06
C LYS A 4 -36.52 -12.56 30.79
N MET A 5 -36.29 -12.85 29.51
CA MET A 5 -35.05 -13.33 28.90
C MET A 5 -33.89 -12.33 29.05
N ALA A 6 -32.65 -12.82 29.13
CA ALA A 6 -31.46 -12.05 28.79
C ALA A 6 -30.60 -12.90 27.85
N ASP A 7 -30.66 -12.52 26.58
CA ASP A 7 -29.83 -12.95 25.47
C ASP A 7 -28.37 -12.56 25.73
N ALA A 8 -27.45 -13.53 25.61
CA ALA A 8 -26.03 -13.29 25.80
C ALA A 8 -25.41 -12.76 24.50
N GLN A 9 -25.21 -11.45 24.39
CA GLN A 9 -24.42 -10.86 23.30
C GLN A 9 -22.94 -11.29 23.40
N PRO A 10 -22.29 -11.69 22.28
CA PRO A 10 -20.85 -11.91 22.28
C PRO A 10 -20.12 -10.57 22.42
N ALA A 11 -19.25 -10.47 23.42
CA ALA A 11 -18.44 -9.29 23.69
C ALA A 11 -17.49 -8.99 22.52
N VAL A 12 -17.70 -7.85 21.86
CA VAL A 12 -16.77 -7.31 20.86
C VAL A 12 -15.48 -6.88 21.58
N PRO A 13 -14.29 -7.34 21.18
CA PRO A 13 -13.05 -6.94 21.84
C PRO A 13 -12.85 -5.42 21.69
N PRO A 14 -12.30 -4.73 22.71
CA PRO A 14 -12.15 -3.29 22.68
C PRO A 14 -11.20 -2.89 21.54
N VAL A 15 -11.72 -2.13 20.58
CA VAL A 15 -10.93 -1.53 19.50
C VAL A 15 -10.06 -0.44 20.14
N TYR A 16 -8.78 -0.73 20.32
CA TYR A 16 -7.84 0.22 20.90
C TYR A 16 -7.65 1.41 19.96
N SER A 17 -8.21 2.57 20.31
CA SER A 17 -8.09 3.82 19.54
C SER A 17 -7.16 4.83 20.23
N HIS A 18 -6.34 5.56 19.47
CA HIS A 18 -5.45 6.61 19.99
C HIS A 18 -5.55 7.90 19.14
N PRO A 19 -4.99 9.05 19.56
CA PRO A 19 -5.01 10.27 18.75
C PRO A 19 -4.22 10.12 17.44
N HIS A 20 -4.71 10.71 16.35
CA HIS A 20 -3.99 10.72 15.07
C HIS A 20 -2.67 11.46 15.17
N ARG A 21 -1.64 10.91 14.52
CA ARG A 21 -0.35 11.56 14.34
C ARG A 21 -0.27 12.09 12.90
N PHE A 22 -0.53 13.39 12.73
CA PHE A 22 -0.57 14.04 11.41
C PHE A 22 0.81 14.57 11.00
N GLU A 23 1.16 14.39 9.73
CA GLU A 23 2.34 15.00 9.10
C GLU A 23 1.95 15.72 7.81
N LYS A 24 2.73 16.73 7.41
CA LYS A 24 2.52 17.45 6.15
C LYS A 24 2.75 16.51 4.97
N TYR A 25 1.81 16.51 4.02
CA TYR A 25 1.83 15.67 2.84
C TYR A 25 1.51 16.48 1.59
N ASN A 26 2.29 16.22 0.52
CA ASN A 26 2.10 16.86 -0.79
C ASN A 26 1.22 15.97 -1.67
N PHE A 27 -0.01 16.41 -1.91
CA PHE A 27 -0.98 15.67 -2.72
C PHE A 27 -0.75 15.99 -4.20
N THR A 28 -0.40 14.97 -4.99
CA THR A 28 -0.18 15.09 -6.44
C THR A 28 -1.43 14.75 -7.27
N THR A 29 -2.53 14.36 -6.62
CA THR A 29 -3.83 14.05 -7.21
C THR A 29 -4.95 14.72 -6.43
N PRO A 30 -6.11 15.00 -7.06
CA PRO A 30 -7.30 15.48 -6.35
C PRO A 30 -7.65 14.48 -5.23
N THR A 31 -7.53 14.94 -3.99
CA THR A 31 -7.76 14.14 -2.77
C THR A 31 -8.74 14.92 -1.92
N TYR A 32 -9.68 14.26 -1.26
CA TYR A 32 -10.67 14.90 -0.40
C TYR A 32 -10.22 14.88 1.06
N CYS A 33 -10.62 15.89 1.82
CA CYS A 33 -10.45 15.93 3.27
C CYS A 33 -11.46 14.99 3.91
N ASP A 34 -11.00 14.00 4.67
CA ASP A 34 -11.85 13.01 5.34
C ASP A 34 -12.70 13.63 6.47
N PHE A 35 -12.40 14.87 6.90
CA PHE A 35 -13.18 15.62 7.89
C PHE A 35 -14.27 16.51 7.26
N CYS A 36 -13.89 17.41 6.35
CA CYS A 36 -14.82 18.40 5.79
C CYS A 36 -15.34 18.04 4.40
N THR A 37 -14.89 16.92 3.82
CA THR A 37 -15.24 16.41 2.48
C THR A 37 -14.91 17.33 1.30
N ASN A 38 -14.28 18.49 1.55
CA ASN A 38 -13.80 19.39 0.50
C ASN A 38 -12.45 18.91 -0.05
N VAL A 39 -12.15 19.26 -1.30
CA VAL A 39 -10.89 18.89 -1.94
C VAL A 39 -9.70 19.53 -1.19
N LEU A 40 -8.64 18.75 -0.97
CA LEU A 40 -7.32 19.18 -0.49
C LEU A 40 -6.51 19.91 -1.59
N TRP A 41 -7.16 20.31 -2.68
CA TRP A 41 -6.58 20.91 -3.87
C TRP A 41 -6.88 22.41 -3.90
N GLY A 42 -5.85 23.22 -4.07
CA GLY A 42 -5.92 24.69 -4.05
C GLY A 42 -4.54 25.30 -4.29
N PRO A 43 -4.38 26.63 -4.14
CA PRO A 43 -3.10 27.33 -4.37
C PRO A 43 -1.96 26.77 -3.50
N VAL A 44 -2.30 26.20 -2.34
CA VAL A 44 -1.38 25.55 -1.41
C VAL A 44 -1.59 24.05 -1.53
N LYS A 45 -0.69 23.35 -2.25
CA LYS A 45 -0.75 21.90 -2.52
C LYS A 45 -0.39 21.04 -1.29
N THR A 46 -0.66 21.52 -0.09
CA THR A 46 -0.26 20.89 1.17
C THR A 46 -1.49 20.59 2.03
N GLY A 47 -1.49 19.41 2.62
CA GLY A 47 -2.42 19.04 3.68
C GLY A 47 -1.73 18.12 4.67
N SER A 48 -2.50 17.50 5.54
CA SER A 48 -1.99 16.61 6.57
C SER A 48 -2.47 15.19 6.34
N ARG A 49 -1.56 14.22 6.50
CA ARG A 49 -1.88 12.78 6.43
C ARG A 49 -1.46 12.12 7.73
N CYS A 50 -2.36 11.33 8.31
CA CYS A 50 -2.04 10.54 9.49
C CYS A 50 -1.12 9.38 9.09
N ILE A 51 0.06 9.30 9.72
CA ILE A 51 1.06 8.26 9.41
C ILE A 51 0.69 6.88 9.93
N ASP A 52 -0.31 6.78 10.81
CA ASP A 52 -0.74 5.51 11.42
C ASP A 52 -1.92 4.87 10.66
N CYS A 53 -2.89 5.66 10.16
CA CYS A 53 -4.11 5.15 9.51
C CYS A 53 -4.37 5.69 8.10
N GLY A 54 -3.62 6.71 7.67
CA GLY A 54 -3.77 7.32 6.35
C GLY A 54 -4.90 8.35 6.21
N TYR A 55 -5.55 8.77 7.30
CA TYR A 55 -6.55 9.84 7.32
C TYR A 55 -5.97 11.14 6.73
N ASN A 56 -6.61 11.71 5.72
CA ASN A 56 -6.18 12.93 5.02
C ASN A 56 -7.07 14.10 5.42
N CYS A 57 -6.49 15.24 5.80
CA CYS A 57 -7.24 16.44 6.11
C CYS A 57 -6.49 17.72 5.76
N HIS A 58 -7.18 18.85 5.71
CA HIS A 58 -6.50 20.15 5.59
C HIS A 58 -5.70 20.43 6.87
N GLU A 59 -4.63 21.24 6.77
CA GLU A 59 -3.88 21.66 7.96
C GLU A 59 -4.80 22.31 9.02
N LYS A 60 -5.80 23.09 8.58
CA LYS A 60 -6.83 23.70 9.44
C LYS A 60 -7.84 22.71 10.03
N CYS A 61 -7.98 21.52 9.47
CA CYS A 61 -8.94 20.53 9.91
C CYS A 61 -8.35 19.61 10.99
N CYS A 62 -7.03 19.55 11.14
CA CYS A 62 -6.32 18.65 12.07
C CYS A 62 -6.88 18.70 13.50
N ASP A 63 -7.07 19.90 14.05
CA ASP A 63 -7.51 20.08 15.44
C ASP A 63 -8.98 19.68 15.67
N SER A 64 -9.77 19.60 14.59
CA SER A 64 -11.18 19.21 14.63
C SER A 64 -11.41 17.72 14.34
N VAL A 65 -10.38 16.97 13.93
CA VAL A 65 -10.52 15.54 13.65
C VAL A 65 -10.71 14.74 14.96
N PRO A 66 -11.68 13.81 15.03
CA PRO A 66 -11.83 12.92 16.17
C PRO A 66 -10.54 12.17 16.52
N LYS A 67 -10.19 12.09 17.80
CA LYS A 67 -8.95 11.43 18.28
C LYS A 67 -9.05 9.89 18.32
N THR A 68 -9.79 9.31 17.39
CA THR A 68 -10.11 7.87 17.31
C THR A 68 -9.34 7.21 16.16
N CYS A 69 -8.02 7.36 16.15
CA CYS A 69 -7.17 6.68 15.19
C CYS A 69 -7.17 5.18 15.50
N THR A 70 -7.59 4.38 14.53
CA THR A 70 -7.45 2.93 14.56
C THR A 70 -6.23 2.55 13.72
N LYS A 71 -5.26 1.87 14.33
CA LYS A 71 -3.99 1.43 13.71
C LYS A 71 -4.16 0.53 12.48
N TYR A 72 -5.38 0.04 12.28
CA TYR A 72 -5.85 -0.65 11.10
C TYR A 72 -7.05 0.13 10.58
N LYS A 73 -7.12 0.33 9.26
CA LYS A 73 -8.34 0.81 8.63
C LYS A 73 -9.48 -0.11 9.08
N SER A 74 -10.38 0.39 9.92
CA SER A 74 -11.72 -0.17 9.96
C SER A 74 -12.23 -0.06 8.54
N VAL A 75 -12.49 -1.21 7.93
CA VAL A 75 -13.00 -1.29 6.55
C VAL A 75 -14.32 -0.55 6.50
N SER A 76 -14.25 0.69 6.06
CA SER A 76 -15.24 1.36 5.24
C SER A 76 -14.44 2.25 4.28
N ASP A 77 -14.19 1.64 3.12
CA ASP A 77 -13.66 2.19 1.87
C ASP A 77 -12.29 2.90 1.84
N ALA A 78 -11.60 2.61 0.74
CA ALA A 78 -10.40 3.28 0.21
C ALA A 78 -9.04 3.02 0.90
N THR A 79 -8.16 2.35 0.16
CA THR A 79 -6.76 2.78 -0.09
C THR A 79 -5.74 2.74 1.07
N ILE A 80 -5.14 1.55 1.24
CA ILE A 80 -3.74 1.17 1.56
C ILE A 80 -2.68 2.15 2.13
N THR A 81 -1.84 1.54 2.98
CA THR A 81 -0.38 1.72 3.23
C THR A 81 0.10 2.97 3.95
N ASN A 82 1.22 2.96 4.65
CA ASN A 82 2.07 1.95 5.34
C ASN A 82 3.14 2.82 6.04
N GLN A 83 3.47 2.55 7.31
CA GLN A 83 4.76 2.73 8.00
C GLN A 83 5.52 4.08 7.98
N THR A 84 5.90 4.52 9.19
CA THR A 84 6.75 5.68 9.51
C THR A 84 8.19 5.28 9.86
N ILE A 85 9.11 6.22 9.59
CA ILE A 85 10.52 6.34 9.96
C ILE A 85 10.73 6.69 11.46
N SER A 86 11.90 6.32 11.97
CA SER A 86 12.52 6.65 13.28
C SER A 86 12.71 8.15 13.57
N ARG A 87 12.91 8.45 14.87
CA ARG A 87 13.22 9.77 15.44
C ARG A 87 14.61 9.78 16.11
N ASN A 88 15.23 10.96 16.12
CA ASN A 88 16.38 11.34 16.96
C ASN A 88 15.94 12.32 18.07
N VAL A 89 16.62 12.27 19.23
CA VAL A 89 16.83 13.38 20.18
C VAL A 89 18.21 13.16 20.82
N GLY A 90 19.00 14.24 21.00
CA GLY A 90 20.32 14.23 21.65
C GLY A 90 20.30 14.84 23.07
N ASP A 91 21.31 14.55 23.89
CA ASP A 91 22.37 15.49 24.28
C ASP A 91 23.41 14.89 25.26
N THR A 92 24.65 15.30 25.01
CA THR A 92 25.94 15.35 25.76
C THR A 92 26.17 14.64 27.12
N ALA A 93 27.26 13.85 27.21
CA ALA A 93 28.37 14.00 28.18
C ALA A 93 29.43 12.88 28.00
N SER A 94 30.70 13.25 28.12
CA SER A 94 31.92 12.44 27.89
C SER A 94 32.27 11.48 29.02
N VAL A 95 32.65 10.23 28.70
CA VAL A 95 33.75 9.48 29.35
C VAL A 95 34.22 8.35 28.43
N ASN A 96 35.54 8.23 28.29
CA ASN A 96 36.24 7.21 27.52
C ASN A 96 36.33 5.92 28.36
N SER A 97 35.94 4.74 27.84
CA SER A 97 36.49 3.43 28.23
C SER A 97 36.06 2.30 27.27
N SER A 98 37.09 1.71 26.66
CA SER A 98 37.25 0.36 26.12
C SER A 98 36.06 -0.62 26.01
N VAL A 99 35.92 -1.11 24.77
CA VAL A 99 35.38 -2.40 24.31
C VAL A 99 35.20 -3.50 25.38
N THR A 100 34.01 -4.13 25.42
CA THR A 100 33.76 -5.54 25.03
C THR A 100 32.33 -5.97 25.41
N ALA A 101 31.70 -6.66 24.46
CA ALA A 101 30.54 -7.55 24.58
C ALA A 101 29.11 -6.96 24.62
N MET A 102 28.25 -7.65 23.85
CA MET A 102 26.77 -7.64 23.84
C MET A 102 26.06 -6.68 22.87
N GLN A 103 26.28 -6.85 21.56
CA GLN A 103 25.44 -6.21 20.52
C GLN A 103 24.94 -7.16 19.42
N THR A 104 24.91 -8.48 19.63
CA THR A 104 24.58 -9.44 18.56
C THR A 104 23.13 -9.97 18.55
N THR A 105 22.31 -9.71 19.57
CA THR A 105 20.97 -10.33 19.64
C THR A 105 19.84 -9.52 18.98
N ASN A 106 19.97 -8.20 18.86
CA ASN A 106 18.92 -7.35 18.26
C ASN A 106 19.03 -7.24 16.72
N GLN A 107 20.23 -7.36 16.16
CA GLN A 107 20.43 -7.32 14.70
C GLN A 107 19.82 -8.56 14.02
N GLN A 108 20.08 -9.74 14.59
CA GLN A 108 19.60 -11.02 14.05
C GLN A 108 18.07 -11.17 14.14
N TYR A 109 17.43 -10.55 15.14
CA TYR A 109 15.98 -10.56 15.28
C TYR A 109 15.27 -9.73 14.20
N TYR A 110 15.85 -8.58 13.80
CA TYR A 110 15.31 -7.76 12.71
C TYR A 110 15.50 -8.42 11.34
N ASP A 111 16.65 -9.06 11.10
CA ASP A 111 16.88 -9.79 9.85
C ASP A 111 15.94 -11.00 9.71
N GLN A 112 15.64 -11.68 10.81
CA GLN A 112 14.71 -12.83 10.83
C GLN A 112 13.22 -12.44 10.72
N PHE A 113 12.85 -11.21 11.10
CA PHE A 113 11.49 -10.69 10.87
C PHE A 113 11.33 -10.07 9.46
N SER A 114 12.44 -9.57 8.90
CA SER A 114 12.52 -9.07 7.52
C SER A 114 12.52 -10.22 6.50
N SER A 115 13.10 -11.38 6.82
CA SER A 115 13.10 -12.57 5.94
C SER A 115 11.69 -13.13 5.68
N ASN A 116 10.77 -13.01 6.64
CA ASN A 116 9.37 -13.39 6.43
C ASN A 116 8.64 -12.46 5.43
N VAL A 117 9.22 -11.31 5.06
CA VAL A 117 8.71 -10.46 3.96
C VAL A 117 9.28 -10.91 2.62
N ALA A 118 10.48 -11.51 2.60
CA ALA A 118 11.08 -12.07 1.39
C ALA A 118 10.40 -13.38 0.96
N GLU A 119 9.99 -14.23 1.92
CA GLU A 119 9.27 -15.49 1.61
C GLU A 119 7.86 -15.29 1.05
N ASN A 120 7.27 -14.09 1.22
CA ASN A 120 5.91 -13.78 0.77
C ASN A 120 5.87 -13.04 -0.58
N ARG A 121 7.03 -12.63 -1.13
CA ARG A 121 7.17 -11.91 -2.40
C ARG A 121 7.51 -12.91 -3.50
N THR A 122 6.49 -13.52 -4.07
CA THR A 122 6.70 -14.62 -5.04
C THR A 122 7.22 -14.14 -6.38
N HIS A 123 7.00 -12.86 -6.73
CA HIS A 123 7.53 -12.24 -7.92
C HIS A 123 7.48 -10.71 -7.83
N GLU A 124 8.42 -10.01 -8.46
CA GLU A 124 8.48 -8.56 -8.46
C GLU A 124 9.23 -8.01 -9.67
N GLY A 125 8.95 -6.76 -10.03
CA GLY A 125 9.52 -6.16 -11.22
C GLY A 125 8.76 -4.93 -11.70
N TYR A 126 9.35 -4.23 -12.67
CA TYR A 126 8.68 -3.09 -13.31
C TYR A 126 7.64 -3.57 -14.33
N LEU A 127 6.45 -2.99 -14.26
CA LEU A 127 5.43 -3.08 -15.30
C LEU A 127 4.91 -1.69 -15.65
N TYR A 128 4.58 -1.48 -16.92
CA TYR A 128 3.75 -0.36 -17.32
C TYR A 128 2.29 -0.74 -17.16
N LYS A 129 1.52 0.11 -16.48
CA LYS A 129 0.07 -0.05 -16.34
C LYS A 129 -0.69 1.08 -17.02
N ARG A 130 -1.72 0.75 -17.78
CA ARG A 130 -2.58 1.77 -18.37
C ARG A 130 -3.51 2.41 -17.33
N GLY A 131 -3.67 3.73 -17.40
CA GLY A 131 -4.59 4.49 -16.55
C GLY A 131 -6.05 4.17 -16.89
N ALA A 132 -6.93 4.11 -15.89
CA ALA A 132 -8.35 3.84 -16.12
C ALA A 132 -9.07 5.03 -16.79
N LEU A 133 -8.83 6.25 -16.29
CA LEU A 133 -9.47 7.48 -16.76
C LEU A 133 -8.69 8.15 -17.89
N LEU A 134 -7.45 8.57 -17.61
CA LEU A 134 -6.62 9.32 -18.57
C LEU A 134 -5.92 8.45 -19.62
N LYS A 135 -6.14 7.13 -19.61
CA LYS A 135 -5.61 6.11 -20.56
C LYS A 135 -4.10 6.13 -20.86
N GLY A 136 -3.31 6.95 -20.16
CA GLY A 136 -1.85 6.98 -20.27
C GLY A 136 -1.17 5.82 -19.55
N TRP A 137 0.00 5.43 -20.03
CA TRP A 137 0.82 4.37 -19.45
C TRP A 137 1.74 4.95 -18.37
N LYS A 138 1.85 4.24 -17.24
CA LYS A 138 2.75 4.59 -16.14
C LYS A 138 3.54 3.38 -15.72
N GLN A 139 4.86 3.50 -15.67
CA GLN A 139 5.74 2.49 -15.09
C GLN A 139 5.56 2.47 -13.58
N ARG A 140 5.44 1.29 -12.99
CA ARG A 140 5.36 1.09 -11.54
C ARG A 140 6.14 -0.16 -11.17
N TRP A 141 6.73 -0.14 -9.98
CA TRP A 141 7.31 -1.34 -9.39
C TRP A 141 6.19 -2.19 -8.80
N PHE A 142 6.01 -3.41 -9.29
CA PHE A 142 5.00 -4.34 -8.83
C PHE A 142 5.61 -5.42 -7.95
N VAL A 143 4.86 -5.81 -6.93
CA VAL A 143 5.20 -6.90 -6.00
C VAL A 143 3.99 -7.80 -5.87
N LEU A 144 4.14 -9.05 -6.28
CA LEU A 144 3.16 -10.12 -6.12
C LEU A 144 3.33 -10.77 -4.75
N ASP A 145 2.26 -10.74 -3.96
CA ASP A 145 2.17 -11.40 -2.66
C ASP A 145 1.07 -12.45 -2.72
N SER A 146 1.48 -13.71 -2.91
CA SER A 146 0.54 -14.83 -3.03
C SER A 146 -0.18 -15.12 -1.72
N ILE A 147 0.46 -14.88 -0.57
CA ILE A 147 -0.11 -15.18 0.75
C ILE A 147 -1.20 -14.16 1.10
N LYS A 148 -0.94 -12.88 0.87
CA LYS A 148 -1.92 -11.82 1.13
C LYS A 148 -2.92 -11.64 0.00
N HIS A 149 -2.82 -12.42 -1.08
CA HIS A 149 -3.62 -12.29 -2.29
C HIS A 149 -3.61 -10.85 -2.83
N GLN A 150 -2.44 -10.23 -2.92
CA GLN A 150 -2.31 -8.84 -3.37
C GLN A 150 -1.21 -8.67 -4.41
N LEU A 151 -1.55 -7.98 -5.51
CA LEU A 151 -0.58 -7.41 -6.43
C LEU A 151 -0.41 -5.92 -6.12
N ARG A 152 0.61 -5.58 -5.33
CA ARG A 152 0.90 -4.21 -4.88
C ARG A 152 1.77 -3.47 -5.88
N TYR A 153 1.66 -2.15 -5.94
CA TYR A 153 2.53 -1.33 -6.77
C TYR A 153 2.97 -0.01 -6.13
N TYR A 154 4.15 0.45 -6.54
CA TYR A 154 4.90 1.58 -5.99
C TYR A 154 5.35 2.51 -7.14
N ASP A 155 5.72 3.76 -6.85
CA ASP A 155 6.24 4.63 -7.91
C ASP A 155 7.66 4.18 -8.33
N ALA A 156 8.50 3.78 -7.37
CA ALA A 156 9.84 3.19 -7.55
C ALA A 156 10.07 1.98 -6.63
N MET A 157 11.17 1.24 -6.83
CA MET A 157 11.47 0.02 -6.06
C MET A 157 11.88 0.30 -4.61
N GLU A 158 12.47 1.48 -4.34
CA GLU A 158 12.94 1.91 -3.03
C GLU A 158 11.83 2.53 -2.18
N ASP A 159 10.66 2.77 -2.77
CA ASP A 159 9.53 3.40 -2.08
C ASP A 159 8.97 2.48 -0.98
N SER A 160 8.91 2.99 0.24
CA SER A 160 8.31 2.25 1.36
C SER A 160 6.77 2.24 1.33
N HIS A 161 6.16 3.23 0.65
CA HIS A 161 4.72 3.43 0.61
C HIS A 161 4.14 2.92 -0.70
N CYS A 162 3.19 1.98 -0.64
CA CYS A 162 2.52 1.54 -1.85
C CYS A 162 1.56 2.63 -2.36
N LYS A 163 1.40 2.67 -3.68
CA LYS A 163 0.49 3.58 -4.38
C LYS A 163 -0.89 2.96 -4.58
N GLY A 164 -0.96 1.63 -4.55
CA GLY A 164 -2.16 0.86 -4.88
C GLY A 164 -1.89 -0.64 -4.80
N PHE A 165 -2.97 -1.41 -4.80
CA PHE A 165 -2.96 -2.86 -4.91
C PHE A 165 -4.13 -3.31 -5.77
N ILE A 166 -4.01 -4.51 -6.30
CA ILE A 166 -5.09 -5.26 -6.91
C ILE A 166 -5.31 -6.47 -6.01
N ASP A 167 -6.55 -6.65 -5.56
CA ASP A 167 -6.94 -7.82 -4.79
C ASP A 167 -7.04 -9.01 -5.75
N LEU A 168 -6.20 -10.02 -5.53
CA LEU A 168 -6.15 -11.21 -6.38
C LEU A 168 -7.42 -12.07 -6.21
N GLY A 169 -8.15 -11.96 -5.10
CA GLY A 169 -9.43 -12.62 -4.92
C GLY A 169 -10.53 -12.10 -5.85
N GLU A 170 -10.40 -10.87 -6.37
CA GLU A 170 -11.34 -10.30 -7.35
C GLU A 170 -10.93 -10.59 -8.82
N VAL A 171 -9.78 -11.23 -9.05
CA VAL A 171 -9.24 -11.48 -10.38
C VAL A 171 -9.95 -12.69 -11.00
N MET A 172 -10.51 -12.47 -12.18
CA MET A 172 -11.24 -13.50 -12.93
C MET A 172 -10.35 -14.21 -13.96
N SER A 173 -9.39 -13.49 -14.55
CA SER A 173 -8.50 -14.06 -15.57
C SER A 173 -7.29 -13.17 -15.84
N VAL A 174 -6.18 -13.79 -16.23
CA VAL A 174 -4.99 -13.12 -16.77
C VAL A 174 -4.68 -13.72 -18.14
N THR A 175 -4.55 -12.90 -19.18
CA THR A 175 -4.42 -13.36 -20.56
C THR A 175 -3.41 -12.52 -21.33
N GLN A 176 -2.53 -13.16 -22.11
CA GLN A 176 -1.67 -12.44 -23.05
C GLN A 176 -2.53 -11.74 -24.11
N THR A 177 -2.16 -10.51 -24.46
CA THR A 177 -2.88 -9.69 -25.45
C THR A 177 -1.90 -8.98 -26.36
N GLY A 178 -2.38 -8.41 -27.46
CA GLY A 178 -1.60 -7.47 -28.26
C GLY A 178 -1.47 -6.09 -27.60
N PRO A 179 -0.75 -5.16 -28.24
CA PRO A 179 -0.52 -3.81 -27.72
C PRO A 179 -1.81 -3.00 -27.59
N ALA A 180 -2.09 -2.51 -26.38
CA ALA A 180 -3.17 -1.55 -26.15
C ALA A 180 -2.75 -0.13 -26.61
N PRO A 181 -3.71 0.76 -26.99
CA PRO A 181 -3.39 2.06 -27.59
C PRO A 181 -2.45 2.94 -26.78
N GLY A 182 -1.54 3.60 -27.51
CA GLY A 182 -0.51 4.50 -26.97
C GLY A 182 0.56 3.80 -26.11
N PRO A 183 1.07 2.61 -26.49
CA PRO A 183 2.00 1.85 -25.65
C PRO A 183 3.32 2.61 -25.42
N PRO A 184 4.12 2.19 -24.41
CA PRO A 184 5.50 2.65 -24.28
C PRO A 184 6.29 2.43 -25.58
N LYS A 185 7.28 3.29 -25.85
CA LYS A 185 8.08 3.18 -27.09
C LYS A 185 8.96 1.92 -27.03
N LYS A 186 9.15 1.25 -28.18
CA LYS A 186 10.07 0.10 -28.36
C LYS A 186 9.69 -1.15 -27.54
N THR A 187 8.41 -1.46 -27.42
CA THR A 187 7.90 -2.68 -26.77
C THR A 187 7.52 -3.74 -27.79
N ASP A 188 7.84 -5.00 -27.51
CA ASP A 188 7.44 -6.16 -28.33
C ASP A 188 5.94 -6.44 -28.23
N ASP A 189 5.33 -6.95 -29.30
CA ASP A 189 3.88 -7.20 -29.38
C ASP A 189 3.39 -8.25 -28.36
N LYS A 190 4.28 -9.14 -27.90
CA LYS A 190 3.98 -10.17 -26.90
C LYS A 190 4.30 -9.72 -25.46
N SER A 191 4.77 -8.49 -25.27
CA SER A 191 5.04 -7.92 -23.94
C SER A 191 3.76 -7.50 -23.19
N PHE A 192 2.58 -7.67 -23.79
CA PHE A 192 1.32 -7.16 -23.25
C PHE A 192 0.43 -8.26 -22.69
N PHE A 193 -0.28 -7.92 -21.61
CA PHE A 193 -1.28 -8.80 -21.03
C PHE A 193 -2.36 -8.02 -20.29
N ASP A 194 -3.51 -8.65 -20.20
CA ASP A 194 -4.67 -8.13 -19.49
C ASP A 194 -4.92 -8.93 -18.22
N LEU A 195 -5.17 -8.22 -17.13
CA LEU A 195 -5.66 -8.77 -15.86
C LEU A 195 -7.08 -8.25 -15.65
N ARG A 196 -8.06 -9.14 -15.73
CA ARG A 196 -9.48 -8.82 -15.60
C ARG A 196 -9.95 -9.10 -14.18
N THR A 197 -10.49 -8.08 -13.52
CA THR A 197 -11.21 -8.23 -12.25
C THR A 197 -12.71 -8.06 -12.45
N SER A 198 -13.49 -8.32 -11.41
CA SER A 198 -14.94 -8.02 -11.38
C SER A 198 -15.27 -6.54 -11.64
N ARG A 199 -14.35 -5.63 -11.32
CA ARG A 199 -14.57 -4.17 -11.42
C ARG A 199 -14.02 -3.55 -12.69
N ARG A 200 -12.94 -4.09 -13.25
CA ARG A 200 -12.26 -3.52 -14.43
C ARG A 200 -11.21 -4.46 -15.03
N THR A 201 -10.83 -4.17 -16.26
CA THR A 201 -9.62 -4.72 -16.88
C THR A 201 -8.42 -3.80 -16.65
N TYR A 202 -7.29 -4.39 -16.29
CA TYR A 202 -5.98 -3.76 -16.21
C TYR A 202 -5.18 -4.19 -17.44
N ASN A 203 -4.70 -3.23 -18.24
CA ASN A 203 -3.76 -3.51 -19.31
C ASN A 203 -2.34 -3.27 -18.79
N PHE A 204 -1.49 -4.28 -18.95
CA PHE A 204 -0.09 -4.25 -18.56
C PHE A 204 0.83 -4.44 -19.77
N CYS A 205 2.05 -3.91 -19.63
CA CYS A 205 3.14 -4.13 -20.55
C CYS A 205 4.42 -4.36 -19.74
N ALA A 206 5.07 -5.49 -19.95
CA ALA A 206 6.39 -5.78 -19.41
C ALA A 206 7.49 -5.20 -20.32
N THR A 207 8.75 -5.35 -19.92
CA THR A 207 9.92 -4.93 -20.71
C THR A 207 10.07 -5.72 -21.99
N ASP A 208 9.72 -7.00 -21.96
CA ASP A 208 9.88 -7.97 -23.04
C ASP A 208 8.86 -9.11 -22.91
N ALA A 209 8.76 -9.92 -23.96
CA ALA A 209 7.80 -11.02 -24.05
C ALA A 209 8.03 -12.11 -22.99
N LEU A 210 9.28 -12.36 -22.61
CA LEU A 210 9.63 -13.37 -21.60
C LEU A 210 9.15 -12.93 -20.21
N SER A 211 9.44 -11.69 -19.85
CA SER A 211 8.98 -11.08 -18.60
C SER A 211 7.46 -11.04 -18.54
N ALA A 212 6.78 -10.70 -19.66
CA ALA A 212 5.32 -10.74 -19.71
C ALA A 212 4.77 -12.15 -19.45
N GLN A 213 5.37 -13.17 -20.07
CA GLN A 213 4.97 -14.56 -19.87
C GLN A 213 5.17 -15.00 -18.41
N GLU A 214 6.30 -14.65 -17.80
CA GLU A 214 6.55 -14.95 -16.38
C GLU A 214 5.50 -14.31 -15.46
N TRP A 215 5.18 -13.02 -15.68
CA TRP A 215 4.13 -12.35 -14.93
C TRP A 215 2.76 -13.03 -15.07
N ILE A 216 2.39 -13.43 -16.29
CA ILE A 216 1.13 -14.13 -16.56
C ILE A 216 1.08 -15.44 -15.78
N GLU A 217 2.11 -16.28 -15.87
CA GLU A 217 2.17 -17.58 -15.20
C GLU A 217 2.09 -17.44 -13.68
N LYS A 218 2.87 -16.52 -13.09
CA LYS A 218 2.88 -16.29 -11.64
C LYS A 218 1.53 -15.78 -11.13
N LEU A 219 0.88 -14.89 -11.88
CA LEU A 219 -0.44 -14.39 -11.53
C LEU A 219 -1.51 -15.47 -11.66
N GLN A 220 -1.50 -16.26 -12.74
CA GLN A 220 -2.43 -17.37 -12.94
C GLN A 220 -2.29 -18.45 -11.86
N ALA A 221 -1.07 -18.73 -11.40
CA ALA A 221 -0.82 -19.66 -10.31
C ALA A 221 -1.45 -19.22 -8.97
N CYS A 222 -1.75 -17.92 -8.80
CA CYS A 222 -2.41 -17.39 -7.61
C CYS A 222 -3.95 -17.42 -7.69
N LEU A 223 -4.53 -17.85 -8.82
CA LEU A 223 -5.99 -17.93 -9.05
C LEU A 223 -6.56 -19.33 -8.87
N GLN A 224 -5.70 -20.33 -8.57
CA GLN A 224 -6.07 -21.73 -8.43
C GLN A 224 -6.43 -22.08 -6.99
#